data_AF-A0A838IJJ4-F1
#
_entry.id   AF-A0A838IJJ4-F1
#
_cell.length_a   1.000
_cell.length_b   1.000
_cell.length_c   1.000
_cell.angle_alpha   90.00
_cell.angle_beta   90.00
_cell.angle_gamma   90.00
#
_symmetry.space_group_name_H-M   'P 1'
#
loop_
_entity.id
_entity.type
_entity.pdbx_description
1 polymer ?
#
loop_
_entity_poly.entity_id
_entity_poly.type
_entity_poly.pdbx_seq_one_letter_code
_entity_poly.pdbx_strand_id
1 'polypeptide(L)'
;MFRKLLWCKRLLLMAVTCFVLFAMGACSADDPLKTGPRDRDVGRDVEHDPLVHDASGQDIAIDAVHDVAEVALDVDFEGDTEADTADDGQSVQPTLDFVTHDARAIGASVASFHGELIELPPEALSDHGFCWSLEAEPSAEQGVCESLGAPEQAGSFELDVENLEPGTTYHVRAFVTDGSDTYYAGAVSFTTAAPAPRAFVASRGEHSDFVRLSWNPAEGALWYGVVRDGQEIVRIPADRVSYDDADASAPLELGAPQISASQGSFVDHVEVSWSAVEGGDAESHTYALLATYRNADSPLSVATSGYRGGGQALGYEIEIDGVWQAVDEGLVYVDTSAPAGTLLPGSVSASSGTYATHVALSSTAPTSSVGAPVSYRVRALGILGSGVASDPISGYRAVGEETYQWQRSAGESDADYSDLSGASALAFDDFQVSAGVFRYFRLVVSAPGALSQVSSAQRGHRSISNIFEYSGVAQTLVVPAGISTMTVDAWGAQGGAGAWSSERVVVAGGGGGSSGASGIGGGGGGLNGAPSISTVNLPAGGGTQSAGGINGYDGSPAGFGFGGSPFSATVSGGGGGWYGGGNGWGGGGGSSYTATGATNVTHEQGVRTGHGRVVITW
;
A
#
# COMPACT_ATOMS: atom_id res chain seq x y z
N MET A 1 -23.25 15.29 -20.64
CA MET A 1 -24.08 15.69 -21.80
C MET A 1 -23.72 14.78 -22.96
N PHE A 2 -24.70 14.02 -23.47
CA PHE A 2 -24.69 13.18 -24.67
C PHE A 2 -23.60 12.10 -24.89
N ARG A 3 -23.93 10.89 -24.44
CA ARG A 3 -23.63 9.62 -25.12
C ARG A 3 -24.45 9.50 -26.41
N LYS A 4 -23.79 9.31 -27.56
CA LYS A 4 -24.28 8.85 -28.89
C LYS A 4 -22.99 8.59 -29.69
N LEU A 5 -22.58 7.38 -30.05
CA LEU A 5 -23.18 6.50 -31.06
C LEU A 5 -22.54 5.10 -30.95
N LEU A 6 -23.37 4.06 -31.02
CA LEU A 6 -23.00 2.66 -31.18
C LEU A 6 -23.43 2.26 -32.60
N TRP A 7 -22.55 1.71 -33.45
CA TRP A 7 -22.81 0.65 -34.45
C TRP A 7 -21.74 0.58 -35.56
N CYS A 8 -20.99 -0.53 -35.65
CA CYS A 8 -21.04 -1.42 -36.81
C CYS A 8 -20.36 -2.80 -36.54
N LYS A 9 -21.22 -3.81 -36.37
CA LYS A 9 -21.14 -5.19 -36.88
C LYS A 9 -19.98 -6.14 -36.52
N ARG A 10 -20.28 -7.01 -35.54
CA ARG A 10 -20.06 -8.48 -35.61
C ARG A 10 -21.07 -9.11 -36.58
N LEU A 11 -20.61 -9.87 -37.57
CA LEU A 11 -21.28 -10.98 -38.29
C LEU A 11 -20.19 -11.59 -39.21
N LEU A 12 -19.65 -12.80 -39.01
CA LEU A 12 -20.08 -14.08 -39.61
C LEU A 12 -19.12 -15.18 -39.08
N LEU A 13 -19.49 -16.07 -38.17
CA LEU A 13 -20.01 -17.43 -38.33
C LEU A 13 -19.18 -18.42 -39.18
N MET A 14 -18.59 -19.39 -38.45
CA MET A 14 -18.34 -20.83 -38.70
C MET A 14 -18.48 -21.47 -40.11
N ALA A 15 -17.55 -22.42 -40.30
CA ALA A 15 -17.69 -23.75 -40.92
C ALA A 15 -17.51 -23.88 -42.45
N VAL A 16 -16.39 -24.49 -42.85
CA VAL A 16 -16.38 -25.69 -43.72
C VAL A 16 -15.28 -26.64 -43.24
N THR A 17 -15.72 -27.82 -42.85
CA THR A 17 -14.95 -29.04 -42.54
C THR A 17 -14.77 -29.87 -43.82
N CYS A 18 -13.82 -30.81 -43.80
CA CYS A 18 -13.61 -31.97 -44.71
C CYS A 18 -12.66 -31.71 -45.89
N PHE A 19 -11.69 -32.56 -46.23
CA PHE A 19 -11.53 -34.00 -45.95
C PHE A 19 -10.07 -34.40 -46.23
N VAL A 20 -9.45 -35.16 -45.29
CA VAL A 20 -8.75 -36.45 -45.55
C VAL A 20 -7.36 -36.39 -46.25
N LEU A 21 -6.31 -37.15 -45.91
CA LEU A 21 -6.13 -38.53 -45.40
C LEU A 21 -4.77 -38.63 -44.66
N PHE A 22 -4.75 -39.36 -43.53
CA PHE A 22 -3.76 -40.35 -43.07
C PHE A 22 -2.25 -40.01 -43.05
N ALA A 23 -1.43 -40.45 -42.10
CA ALA A 23 -1.64 -41.27 -40.91
C ALA A 23 -0.34 -41.32 -40.09
N MET A 24 -0.54 -41.41 -38.77
CA MET A 24 0.14 -42.29 -37.81
C MET A 24 1.67 -42.41 -37.87
N GLY A 25 2.29 -41.99 -36.77
CA GLY A 25 3.62 -42.40 -36.35
C GLY A 25 3.87 -41.98 -34.92
N ALA A 26 3.18 -42.64 -33.98
CA ALA A 26 3.35 -42.48 -32.56
C ALA A 26 4.66 -43.13 -32.05
N CYS A 27 4.95 -42.85 -30.76
CA CYS A 27 5.86 -43.56 -29.86
C CYS A 27 7.28 -42.96 -29.83
N SER A 28 7.59 -42.06 -28.90
CA SER A 28 7.79 -42.17 -27.44
C SER A 28 9.26 -42.36 -27.07
N ALA A 29 9.61 -41.58 -26.04
CA ALA A 29 10.42 -41.96 -24.90
C ALA A 29 11.95 -41.76 -24.99
N ASP A 30 12.39 -41.10 -23.93
CA ASP A 30 13.61 -41.31 -23.16
C ASP A 30 14.88 -40.52 -23.52
N ASP A 31 14.96 -39.42 -22.77
CA ASP A 31 16.08 -38.72 -22.16
C ASP A 31 17.10 -39.68 -21.44
N PRO A 32 18.20 -39.19 -20.82
CA PRO A 32 19.48 -38.84 -21.42
C PRO A 32 20.65 -39.63 -20.78
N LEU A 33 21.89 -39.19 -21.07
CA LEU A 33 23.14 -39.28 -20.27
C LEU A 33 24.29 -40.06 -20.94
N LYS A 34 25.40 -39.34 -21.18
CA LYS A 34 26.75 -39.53 -20.55
C LYS A 34 27.81 -38.80 -21.39
N THR A 35 28.35 -37.68 -20.89
CA THR A 35 29.65 -37.57 -20.18
C THR A 35 30.86 -38.05 -21.00
N GLY A 36 31.81 -37.12 -21.26
CA GLY A 36 33.03 -37.25 -22.10
C GLY A 36 34.10 -38.25 -21.60
N PRO A 37 35.44 -38.04 -21.72
CA PRO A 37 36.22 -36.89 -22.23
C PRO A 37 37.42 -37.31 -23.15
N ARG A 38 38.39 -36.38 -23.36
CA ARG A 38 39.79 -36.54 -23.86
C ARG A 38 39.99 -36.45 -25.37
N ASP A 39 41.13 -36.02 -25.91
CA ASP A 39 42.29 -35.20 -25.51
C ASP A 39 43.12 -35.11 -26.81
N ARG A 40 43.78 -33.97 -27.04
CA ARG A 40 44.99 -33.75 -27.86
C ARG A 40 45.04 -33.91 -29.40
N ASP A 41 45.56 -32.81 -29.95
CA ASP A 41 46.73 -32.68 -30.84
C ASP A 41 46.57 -32.56 -32.38
N VAL A 42 46.90 -31.33 -32.83
CA VAL A 42 47.86 -30.94 -33.90
C VAL A 42 47.56 -31.28 -35.37
N GLY A 43 47.54 -30.22 -36.19
CA GLY A 43 47.67 -30.24 -37.66
C GLY A 43 46.76 -29.17 -38.28
N ARG A 44 47.23 -27.95 -38.54
CA ARG A 44 47.76 -27.45 -39.83
C ARG A 44 46.83 -27.67 -41.04
N ASP A 45 46.71 -26.58 -41.81
CA ASP A 45 46.23 -26.44 -43.20
C ASP A 45 44.75 -26.02 -43.32
N VAL A 46 44.50 -24.74 -43.62
CA VAL A 46 44.27 -24.09 -44.95
C VAL A 46 42.82 -24.23 -45.42
N GLU A 47 42.23 -23.05 -45.66
CA GLU A 47 41.06 -22.63 -46.45
C GLU A 47 40.26 -23.69 -47.24
N HIS A 48 38.92 -23.66 -47.17
CA HIS A 48 38.11 -22.93 -48.16
C HIS A 48 36.59 -23.02 -47.93
N ASP A 49 35.93 -21.91 -48.23
CA ASP A 49 34.50 -21.77 -48.55
C ASP A 49 34.07 -22.65 -49.74
N PRO A 50 32.77 -22.98 -49.87
CA PRO A 50 32.28 -24.00 -50.79
C PRO A 50 31.99 -23.47 -52.21
N LEU A 51 32.47 -24.19 -53.22
CA LEU A 51 32.04 -24.06 -54.62
C LEU A 51 30.89 -25.04 -54.93
N VAL A 52 29.92 -24.54 -55.71
CA VAL A 52 28.75 -25.24 -56.24
C VAL A 52 29.17 -26.08 -57.45
N HIS A 53 28.75 -27.35 -57.53
CA HIS A 53 28.98 -28.26 -58.67
C HIS A 53 27.69 -28.53 -59.46
N ASP A 54 27.83 -28.75 -60.78
CA ASP A 54 26.75 -29.25 -61.65
C ASP A 54 26.79 -30.78 -61.85
N ALA A 55 25.72 -31.31 -62.47
CA ALA A 55 25.33 -32.72 -62.47
C ALA A 55 26.14 -33.66 -63.38
N SER A 56 27.40 -33.36 -63.68
CA SER A 56 28.29 -34.31 -64.40
C SER A 56 29.70 -34.48 -63.81
N GLY A 57 30.02 -33.82 -62.69
CA GLY A 57 31.16 -34.20 -61.84
C GLY A 57 32.53 -34.18 -62.53
N GLN A 58 32.78 -33.21 -63.42
CA GLN A 58 34.08 -33.02 -64.06
C GLN A 58 34.54 -31.56 -63.96
N ASP A 59 35.66 -31.36 -63.28
CA ASP A 59 36.29 -30.05 -63.05
C ASP A 59 36.90 -29.48 -64.33
N ILE A 60 36.59 -28.23 -64.67
CA ILE A 60 37.23 -27.47 -65.75
C ILE A 60 38.09 -26.37 -65.13
N ALA A 61 39.41 -26.53 -65.27
CA ALA A 61 40.40 -25.49 -65.02
C ALA A 61 40.44 -24.51 -66.21
N ILE A 62 40.47 -23.20 -65.93
CA ILE A 62 40.87 -22.18 -66.91
C ILE A 62 41.92 -21.28 -66.26
N ASP A 63 43.18 -21.63 -66.54
CA ASP A 63 44.29 -20.70 -66.69
C ASP A 63 44.59 -20.65 -68.19
N ALA A 64 44.67 -19.46 -68.78
CA ALA A 64 45.35 -19.23 -70.05
C ALA A 64 45.56 -17.73 -70.26
N VAL A 65 46.80 -17.31 -70.05
CA VAL A 65 47.44 -16.21 -70.76
C VAL A 65 47.87 -16.70 -72.15
N HIS A 66 47.97 -15.74 -73.09
CA HIS A 66 48.75 -15.70 -74.33
C HIS A 66 48.06 -15.97 -75.70
N ASP A 67 48.43 -15.05 -76.60
CA ASP A 67 48.59 -15.19 -78.05
C ASP A 67 47.37 -15.38 -78.93
N VAL A 68 47.14 -14.37 -79.79
CA VAL A 68 46.72 -14.63 -81.16
C VAL A 68 47.58 -13.79 -82.10
N ALA A 69 48.54 -14.46 -82.73
CA ALA A 69 49.19 -14.04 -83.96
C ALA A 69 48.49 -14.69 -85.16
N GLU A 70 48.33 -13.89 -86.21
CA GLU A 70 48.28 -14.19 -87.65
C GLU A 70 47.53 -15.43 -88.18
N VAL A 71 46.55 -15.15 -89.05
CA VAL A 71 46.24 -16.01 -90.21
C VAL A 71 46.20 -15.13 -91.45
N ALA A 72 47.20 -15.33 -92.31
CA ALA A 72 47.29 -14.78 -93.66
C ALA A 72 46.25 -15.43 -94.57
N LEU A 73 45.56 -14.62 -95.37
CA LEU A 73 44.85 -15.04 -96.56
C LEU A 73 45.55 -14.40 -97.76
N ASP A 74 46.34 -15.23 -98.42
CA ASP A 74 47.05 -14.95 -99.66
C ASP A 74 46.08 -15.19 -100.83
N VAL A 75 45.80 -14.15 -101.61
CA VAL A 75 45.18 -14.26 -102.93
C VAL A 75 45.91 -13.30 -103.86
N ASP A 76 46.92 -13.82 -104.55
CA ASP A 76 47.52 -13.20 -105.71
C ASP A 76 46.49 -13.07 -106.85
N PHE A 77 46.32 -11.85 -107.39
CA PHE A 77 45.90 -11.67 -108.77
C PHE A 77 46.73 -10.56 -109.41
N GLU A 78 47.46 -10.95 -110.46
CA GLU A 78 48.39 -10.12 -111.23
C GLU A 78 47.67 -9.01 -112.02
N GLY A 79 48.34 -7.86 -112.09
CA GLY A 79 48.58 -7.10 -113.32
C GLY A 79 47.41 -6.40 -114.02
N ASP A 80 47.38 -5.07 -113.94
CA ASP A 80 47.73 -4.28 -115.12
C ASP A 80 48.08 -2.83 -114.76
N THR A 81 49.04 -2.32 -115.52
CA THR A 81 49.67 -1.00 -115.48
C THR A 81 48.74 0.12 -115.93
N GLU A 82 48.78 1.28 -115.27
CA GLU A 82 49.11 2.55 -115.93
C GLU A 82 49.52 3.61 -114.89
N ALA A 83 50.56 4.37 -115.25
CA ALA A 83 51.07 5.47 -114.49
C ALA A 83 50.15 6.69 -114.66
N ASP A 84 49.78 7.34 -113.56
CA ASP A 84 49.52 8.77 -113.57
C ASP A 84 50.07 9.39 -112.29
N THR A 85 51.04 10.27 -112.46
CA THR A 85 51.61 11.11 -111.42
C THR A 85 50.60 12.20 -111.09
N ALA A 86 49.80 11.99 -110.06
CA ALA A 86 49.13 13.06 -109.35
C ALA A 86 49.62 13.06 -107.90
N ASP A 87 50.44 14.07 -107.61
CA ASP A 87 50.63 14.67 -106.29
C ASP A 87 49.25 15.04 -105.73
N ASP A 88 48.59 14.09 -105.07
CA ASP A 88 47.47 14.38 -104.18
C ASP A 88 48.06 14.65 -102.81
N GLY A 89 48.06 15.93 -102.45
CA GLY A 89 48.52 16.43 -101.17
C GLY A 89 47.81 15.67 -100.07
N GLN A 90 48.58 14.78 -99.43
CA GLN A 90 48.24 14.10 -98.21
C GLN A 90 47.71 15.14 -97.21
N SER A 91 46.38 15.19 -97.03
CA SER A 91 45.78 15.91 -95.92
C SER A 91 46.11 15.15 -94.66
N VAL A 92 47.31 15.37 -94.14
CA VAL A 92 47.63 15.05 -92.76
C VAL A 92 46.74 15.99 -91.95
N GLN A 93 45.55 15.51 -91.53
CA GLN A 93 44.85 16.20 -90.45
C GLN A 93 45.85 16.32 -89.31
N PRO A 94 46.05 17.52 -88.72
CA PRO A 94 46.87 17.60 -87.52
C PRO A 94 46.26 16.62 -86.52
N THR A 95 47.05 15.62 -86.11
CA THR A 95 46.65 14.74 -85.00
C THR A 95 46.70 15.61 -83.75
N LEU A 96 45.57 16.24 -83.43
CA LEU A 96 45.37 16.97 -82.19
C LEU A 96 45.53 15.98 -81.04
N ASP A 97 46.66 16.04 -80.35
CA ASP A 97 46.99 15.17 -79.23
C ASP A 97 46.79 15.93 -77.92
N PHE A 98 45.70 15.60 -77.24
CA PHE A 98 45.32 16.19 -75.96
C PHE A 98 44.52 15.17 -75.14
N VAL A 99 44.64 15.25 -73.82
CA VAL A 99 44.14 14.23 -72.90
C VAL A 99 43.36 14.88 -71.76
N THR A 100 42.28 14.21 -71.35
CA THR A 100 41.60 14.49 -70.07
C THR A 100 42.26 13.65 -68.98
N HIS A 101 42.72 14.30 -67.91
CA HIS A 101 43.26 13.63 -66.73
C HIS A 101 42.18 13.47 -65.65
N ASP A 102 42.40 12.56 -64.70
CA ASP A 102 41.48 12.34 -63.59
C ASP A 102 41.17 13.63 -62.81
N ALA A 103 39.89 13.80 -62.45
CA ALA A 103 39.47 14.92 -61.61
C ALA A 103 40.12 14.85 -60.22
N ARG A 104 40.45 16.02 -59.66
CA ARG A 104 41.07 16.16 -58.33
C ARG A 104 40.25 17.10 -57.46
N ALA A 105 40.67 17.24 -56.19
CA ALA A 105 40.01 18.11 -55.21
C ALA A 105 38.48 17.90 -55.14
N ILE A 106 38.05 16.63 -55.26
CA ILE A 106 36.64 16.27 -55.35
C ILE A 106 35.97 16.47 -54.00
N GLY A 107 35.10 17.48 -53.93
CA GLY A 107 34.22 17.75 -52.80
C GLY A 107 32.79 17.27 -53.06
N ALA A 108 31.87 17.66 -52.18
CA ALA A 108 30.45 17.31 -52.33
C ALA A 108 29.77 18.09 -53.46
N SER A 109 30.23 19.31 -53.73
CA SER A 109 29.67 20.19 -54.76
C SER A 109 30.72 20.84 -55.65
N VAL A 110 31.98 20.39 -55.53
CA VAL A 110 33.12 20.96 -56.25
C VAL A 110 34.02 19.87 -56.80
N ALA A 111 34.72 20.16 -57.89
CA ALA A 111 35.79 19.32 -58.42
C ALA A 111 36.73 20.17 -59.28
N SER A 112 37.97 19.72 -59.45
CA SER A 112 38.97 20.37 -60.30
C SER A 112 39.32 19.46 -61.48
N PHE A 113 39.01 19.91 -62.69
CA PHE A 113 39.25 19.20 -63.93
C PHE A 113 40.63 19.53 -64.48
N HIS A 114 41.29 18.52 -65.04
CA HIS A 114 42.66 18.63 -65.51
C HIS A 114 42.76 18.07 -66.92
N GLY A 115 43.47 18.80 -67.77
CA GLY A 115 43.69 18.45 -69.16
C GLY A 115 45.10 18.84 -69.56
N GLU A 116 45.60 18.21 -70.60
CA GLU A 116 46.91 18.51 -71.14
C GLU A 116 46.84 18.53 -72.67
N LEU A 117 47.27 19.64 -73.24
CA LEU A 117 47.51 19.78 -74.67
C LEU A 117 48.97 19.41 -74.92
N ILE A 118 49.22 18.28 -75.58
CA ILE A 118 50.57 17.71 -75.71
C ILE A 118 51.40 18.50 -76.72
N GLU A 119 50.78 18.89 -77.83
CA GLU A 119 51.40 19.72 -78.86
C GLU A 119 50.40 20.74 -79.40
N LEU A 120 50.89 21.97 -79.67
CA LEU A 120 50.12 22.97 -80.37
C LEU A 120 50.26 22.76 -81.88
N PRO A 121 49.15 22.63 -82.62
CA PRO A 121 49.23 22.61 -84.07
C PRO A 121 49.77 23.93 -84.62
N PRO A 122 50.35 23.93 -85.84
CA PRO A 122 50.86 25.14 -86.47
C PRO A 122 49.76 26.17 -86.77
N GLU A 123 48.50 25.73 -86.89
CA GLU A 123 47.32 26.60 -86.92
C GLU A 123 46.82 26.83 -85.49
N ALA A 124 46.53 28.09 -85.14
CA ALA A 124 46.13 28.43 -83.78
C ALA A 124 44.72 27.90 -83.48
N LEU A 125 44.60 27.08 -82.43
CA LEU A 125 43.32 26.66 -81.89
C LEU A 125 42.50 27.88 -81.42
N SER A 126 41.21 27.88 -81.71
CA SER A 126 40.32 29.00 -81.38
C SER A 126 39.81 28.93 -79.94
N ASP A 127 39.80 27.75 -79.32
CA ASP A 127 39.36 27.54 -77.94
C ASP A 127 39.86 26.22 -77.34
N HIS A 128 39.86 26.11 -76.02
CA HIS A 128 39.99 24.86 -75.29
C HIS A 128 39.22 24.92 -73.96
N GLY A 129 38.92 23.77 -73.37
CA GLY A 129 38.23 23.72 -72.08
C GLY A 129 37.75 22.33 -71.71
N PHE A 130 36.66 22.26 -70.95
CA PHE A 130 36.06 21.00 -70.52
C PHE A 130 34.56 20.96 -70.74
N CYS A 131 34.04 19.78 -71.04
CA CYS A 131 32.64 19.44 -71.00
C CYS A 131 32.40 18.35 -69.95
N TRP A 132 31.34 18.49 -69.15
CA TRP A 132 30.95 17.49 -68.17
C TRP A 132 29.44 17.24 -68.16
N SER A 133 29.06 16.02 -67.80
CA SER A 133 27.66 15.61 -67.74
C SER A 133 27.46 14.36 -66.86
N LEU A 134 26.20 13.95 -66.68
CA LEU A 134 25.85 12.67 -66.04
C LEU A 134 25.89 11.48 -67.01
N GLU A 135 25.96 11.76 -68.31
CA GLU A 135 26.07 10.78 -69.40
C GLU A 135 27.55 10.53 -69.73
N ALA A 136 27.87 9.33 -70.23
CA ALA A 136 29.25 8.86 -70.38
C ALA A 136 30.13 9.70 -71.33
N GLU A 137 29.53 10.36 -72.31
CA GLU A 137 30.23 11.08 -73.38
C GLU A 137 29.80 12.56 -73.45
N PRO A 138 30.26 13.42 -72.52
CA PRO A 138 29.93 14.84 -72.54
C PRO A 138 30.34 15.53 -73.85
N SER A 139 29.49 16.40 -74.36
CA SER A 139 29.77 17.24 -75.53
C SER A 139 29.06 18.59 -75.42
N ALA A 140 29.30 19.49 -76.37
CA ALA A 140 28.62 20.78 -76.44
C ALA A 140 27.09 20.64 -76.60
N GLU A 141 26.62 19.51 -77.13
CA GLU A 141 25.19 19.21 -77.28
C GLU A 141 24.64 18.43 -76.06
N GLN A 142 25.52 17.76 -75.32
CA GLN A 142 25.18 16.81 -74.26
C GLN A 142 26.05 17.04 -73.03
N GLY A 143 25.81 18.13 -72.31
CA GLY A 143 26.53 18.46 -71.09
C GLY A 143 26.59 19.96 -70.83
N VAL A 144 27.42 20.32 -69.86
CA VAL A 144 27.85 21.70 -69.62
C VAL A 144 29.29 21.80 -70.11
N CYS A 145 29.59 22.80 -70.93
CA CYS A 145 30.94 23.06 -71.42
C CYS A 145 31.39 24.45 -71.01
N GLU A 146 32.64 24.56 -70.58
CA GLU A 146 33.25 25.83 -70.18
C GLU A 146 34.56 26.03 -70.95
N SER A 147 34.63 27.21 -71.58
CA SER A 147 35.75 27.67 -72.40
C SER A 147 36.78 28.39 -71.54
N LEU A 148 38.05 28.03 -71.74
CA LEU A 148 39.22 28.70 -71.17
C LEU A 148 39.87 29.67 -72.18
N GLY A 149 39.32 29.78 -73.39
CA GLY A 149 39.80 30.63 -74.48
C GLY A 149 40.83 29.93 -75.38
N ALA A 150 41.40 30.67 -76.32
CA ALA A 150 42.44 30.12 -77.21
C ALA A 150 43.71 29.77 -76.41
N PRO A 151 44.25 28.54 -76.53
CA PRO A 151 45.49 28.17 -75.85
C PRO A 151 46.71 28.88 -76.46
N GLU A 152 47.52 29.54 -75.61
CA GLU A 152 48.71 30.28 -76.05
C GLU A 152 49.96 29.39 -76.19
N GLN A 153 50.01 28.28 -75.46
CA GLN A 153 51.10 27.30 -75.47
C GLN A 153 50.57 25.88 -75.18
N ALA A 154 51.31 24.85 -75.59
CA ALA A 154 51.06 23.48 -75.15
C ALA A 154 51.34 23.36 -73.64
N GLY A 155 50.67 22.42 -72.98
CA GLY A 155 50.81 22.16 -71.55
C GLY A 155 49.49 21.87 -70.83
N SER A 156 49.57 21.82 -69.50
CA SER A 156 48.43 21.53 -68.63
C SER A 156 47.50 22.74 -68.48
N PHE A 157 46.21 22.47 -68.42
CA PHE A 157 45.17 23.45 -68.08
C PHE A 157 44.20 22.83 -67.08
N GLU A 158 43.57 23.69 -66.28
CA GLU A 158 42.68 23.30 -65.18
C GLU A 158 41.42 24.16 -65.14
N LEU A 159 40.34 23.57 -64.60
CA LEU A 159 39.07 24.25 -64.36
C LEU A 159 38.48 23.78 -63.02
N ASP A 160 38.26 24.72 -62.11
CA ASP A 160 37.52 24.46 -60.88
C ASP A 160 36.03 24.66 -61.10
N VAL A 161 35.25 23.63 -60.83
CA VAL A 161 33.79 23.62 -61.02
C VAL A 161 33.09 23.55 -59.66
N GLU A 162 32.01 24.31 -59.53
CA GLU A 162 31.13 24.35 -58.36
C GLU A 162 29.70 23.91 -58.70
N ASN A 163 28.83 23.85 -57.69
CA ASN A 163 27.40 23.50 -57.80
C ASN A 163 27.12 22.09 -58.37
N LEU A 164 28.03 21.14 -58.16
CA LEU A 164 27.78 19.73 -58.46
C LEU A 164 26.83 19.10 -57.41
N GLU A 165 26.09 18.07 -57.81
CA GLU A 165 25.25 17.31 -56.89
C GLU A 165 26.11 16.35 -56.03
N PRO A 166 25.91 16.25 -54.70
CA PRO A 166 26.64 15.30 -53.85
C PRO A 166 26.36 13.84 -54.20
N GLY A 167 27.36 12.97 -53.96
CA GLY A 167 27.26 11.53 -54.19
C GLY A 167 26.80 11.14 -55.59
N THR A 168 27.18 11.93 -56.60
CA THR A 168 26.74 11.81 -57.99
C THR A 168 27.93 11.58 -58.89
N THR A 169 27.81 10.61 -59.80
CA THR A 169 28.85 10.31 -60.79
C THR A 169 28.73 11.25 -61.99
N TYR A 170 29.82 11.94 -62.31
CA TYR A 170 29.96 12.80 -63.47
C TYR A 170 31.05 12.26 -64.39
N HIS A 171 30.86 12.48 -65.68
CA HIS A 171 31.86 12.27 -66.73
C HIS A 171 32.38 13.62 -67.19
N VAL A 172 33.68 13.72 -67.47
CA VAL A 172 34.34 14.93 -67.95
C VAL A 172 35.24 14.59 -69.15
N ARG A 173 35.25 15.50 -70.12
CA ARG A 173 36.09 15.46 -71.32
C ARG A 173 36.71 16.82 -71.56
N ALA A 174 38.01 16.87 -71.80
CA ALA A 174 38.63 18.05 -72.38
C ALA A 174 38.16 18.23 -73.83
N PHE A 175 38.09 19.48 -74.29
CA PHE A 175 37.83 19.81 -75.68
C PHE A 175 38.83 20.85 -76.20
N VAL A 176 39.02 20.84 -77.51
CA VAL A 176 39.73 21.87 -78.27
C VAL A 176 38.91 22.22 -79.50
N THR A 177 38.89 23.49 -79.89
CA THR A 177 38.18 23.96 -81.08
C THR A 177 39.19 24.48 -82.09
N ASP A 178 39.05 24.03 -83.33
CA ASP A 178 39.80 24.51 -84.48
C ASP A 178 38.81 25.12 -85.47
N GLY A 179 38.83 26.44 -85.61
CA GLY A 179 37.86 27.17 -86.41
C GLY A 179 36.41 26.92 -85.96
N SER A 180 35.66 26.13 -86.73
CA SER A 180 34.27 25.74 -86.46
C SER A 180 34.10 24.33 -85.88
N ASP A 181 35.16 23.53 -85.85
CA ASP A 181 35.08 22.13 -85.45
C ASP A 181 35.62 21.96 -84.02
N THR A 182 34.86 21.25 -83.18
CA THR A 182 35.26 20.92 -81.80
C THR A 182 35.59 19.45 -81.68
N TYR A 183 36.77 19.15 -81.14
CA TYR A 183 37.26 17.81 -80.89
C TYR A 183 37.27 17.54 -79.38
N TYR A 184 37.00 16.30 -78.99
CA TYR A 184 36.92 15.88 -77.59
C TYR A 184 37.89 14.75 -77.29
N ALA A 185 38.63 14.86 -76.19
CA ALA A 185 39.50 13.80 -75.70
C ALA A 185 38.69 12.62 -75.13
N GLY A 186 39.37 11.58 -74.65
CA GLY A 186 38.71 10.49 -73.91
C GLY A 186 38.02 11.00 -72.63
N ALA A 187 36.90 10.38 -72.26
CA ALA A 187 36.17 10.70 -71.03
C ALA A 187 36.80 10.03 -69.81
N VAL A 188 36.82 10.77 -68.69
CA VAL A 188 37.09 10.22 -67.36
C VAL A 188 35.87 10.44 -66.47
N SER A 189 35.64 9.55 -65.50
CA SER A 189 34.52 9.64 -64.57
C SER A 189 35.00 9.82 -63.15
N PHE A 190 34.27 10.60 -62.36
CA PHE A 190 34.48 10.73 -60.93
C PHE A 190 33.14 10.80 -60.20
N THR A 191 33.13 10.51 -58.89
CA THR A 191 31.93 10.65 -58.07
C THR A 191 32.19 11.69 -57.00
N THR A 192 31.32 12.69 -56.91
CA THR A 192 31.39 13.72 -55.86
C THR A 192 31.26 13.10 -54.47
N ALA A 193 31.83 13.74 -53.46
CA ALA A 193 31.79 13.22 -52.10
C ALA A 193 30.34 13.14 -51.59
N ALA A 194 30.02 12.05 -50.87
CA ALA A 194 28.74 11.85 -50.21
C ALA A 194 28.85 12.25 -48.72
N PRO A 195 28.37 13.44 -48.31
CA PRO A 195 28.51 13.89 -46.93
C PRO A 195 27.61 13.09 -45.98
N ALA A 196 28.14 12.76 -44.80
CA ALA A 196 27.35 12.14 -43.75
C ALA A 196 26.40 13.16 -43.08
N PRO A 197 25.25 12.71 -42.54
CA PRO A 197 24.37 13.56 -41.74
C PRO A 197 25.10 14.19 -40.55
N ARG A 198 24.75 15.44 -40.23
CA ARG A 198 25.36 16.20 -39.14
C ARG A 198 24.38 16.39 -37.98
N ALA A 199 24.92 16.74 -36.81
CA ALA A 199 24.13 16.97 -35.59
C ALA A 199 23.22 15.79 -35.22
N PHE A 200 23.68 14.56 -35.50
CA PHE A 200 22.94 13.35 -35.14
C PHE A 200 22.95 13.15 -33.61
N VAL A 201 21.77 13.10 -33.02
CA VAL A 201 21.58 12.92 -31.58
C VAL A 201 20.52 11.85 -31.32
N ALA A 202 20.66 11.18 -30.16
CA ALA A 202 19.70 10.21 -29.65
C ALA A 202 19.28 10.64 -28.23
N SER A 203 17.99 10.47 -27.91
CA SER A 203 17.46 10.72 -26.57
C SER A 203 18.07 9.75 -25.55
N ARG A 204 18.25 10.23 -24.32
CA ARG A 204 18.81 9.52 -23.17
C ARG A 204 17.90 9.67 -21.96
N GLY A 205 16.86 8.85 -21.93
CA GLY A 205 15.98 8.77 -20.77
C GLY A 205 14.76 9.68 -20.79
N GLU A 206 14.57 10.52 -21.82
CA GLU A 206 13.44 11.46 -21.86
C GLU A 206 12.11 10.80 -22.26
N HIS A 207 12.16 9.62 -22.88
CA HIS A 207 11.00 8.90 -23.41
C HIS A 207 11.05 7.44 -22.98
N SER A 208 9.98 6.91 -22.41
CA SER A 208 9.91 5.51 -21.91
C SER A 208 9.45 4.50 -22.97
N ASP A 209 8.89 4.98 -24.07
CA ASP A 209 8.25 4.21 -25.13
C ASP A 209 9.07 4.16 -26.43
N PHE A 210 10.07 5.02 -26.61
CA PHE A 210 10.98 5.01 -27.76
C PHE A 210 12.31 5.72 -27.46
N VAL A 211 13.32 5.50 -28.31
CA VAL A 211 14.50 6.37 -28.40
C VAL A 211 14.31 7.33 -29.57
N ARG A 212 14.25 8.63 -29.31
CA ARG A 212 14.12 9.65 -30.34
C ARG A 212 15.47 10.00 -30.94
N LEU A 213 15.58 9.85 -32.25
CA LEU A 213 16.73 10.24 -33.05
C LEU A 213 16.40 11.50 -33.84
N SER A 214 17.34 12.43 -33.94
CA SER A 214 17.22 13.62 -34.80
C SER A 214 18.56 14.06 -35.39
N TRP A 215 18.50 14.72 -36.55
CA TRP A 215 19.69 15.19 -37.29
C TRP A 215 19.36 16.41 -38.15
N ASN A 216 20.41 17.04 -38.70
CA ASN A 216 20.25 18.02 -39.75
C ASN A 216 20.16 17.33 -41.13
N PRO A 217 19.31 17.83 -42.06
CA PRO A 217 19.27 17.30 -43.43
C PRO A 217 20.65 17.31 -44.08
N ALA A 218 20.97 16.23 -44.82
CA ALA A 218 22.08 16.17 -45.74
C ALA A 218 21.57 16.48 -47.15
N GLU A 219 22.06 17.58 -47.73
CA GLU A 219 21.63 18.08 -49.04
C GLU A 219 21.95 17.06 -50.15
N GLY A 220 20.97 16.75 -51.00
CA GLY A 220 21.10 15.76 -52.07
C GLY A 220 20.88 14.30 -51.65
N ALA A 221 20.71 14.03 -50.35
CA ALA A 221 20.39 12.68 -49.88
C ALA A 221 18.99 12.27 -50.35
N LEU A 222 18.83 10.99 -50.69
CA LEU A 222 17.57 10.37 -51.08
C LEU A 222 16.94 9.61 -49.91
N TRP A 223 17.77 8.98 -49.09
CA TRP A 223 17.36 8.18 -47.94
C TRP A 223 18.35 8.32 -46.78
N TYR A 224 17.88 8.07 -45.57
CA TYR A 224 18.73 7.80 -44.41
C TYR A 224 18.55 6.36 -43.93
N GLY A 225 19.67 5.69 -43.63
CA GLY A 225 19.69 4.40 -42.95
C GLY A 225 20.01 4.60 -41.47
N VAL A 226 19.07 4.28 -40.58
CA VAL A 226 19.30 4.31 -39.13
C VAL A 226 19.97 3.01 -38.73
N VAL A 227 21.12 3.10 -38.09
CA VAL A 227 21.91 1.95 -37.64
C VAL A 227 21.89 1.92 -36.12
N ARG A 228 21.51 0.77 -35.54
CA ARG A 228 21.58 0.47 -34.11
C ARG A 228 22.52 -0.71 -33.89
N ASP A 229 23.51 -0.53 -33.04
CA ASP A 229 24.53 -1.54 -32.70
C ASP A 229 25.20 -2.19 -33.93
N GLY A 230 25.42 -1.39 -34.96
CA GLY A 230 26.06 -1.81 -36.21
C GLY A 230 25.12 -2.44 -37.25
N GLN A 231 23.83 -2.61 -36.94
CA GLN A 231 22.83 -3.11 -37.90
C GLN A 231 21.86 -2.00 -38.32
N GLU A 232 21.60 -1.91 -39.62
CA GLU A 232 20.58 -1.01 -40.15
C GLU A 232 19.19 -1.53 -39.74
N ILE A 233 18.45 -0.72 -38.98
CA ILE A 233 17.13 -1.08 -38.46
C ILE A 233 15.99 -0.51 -39.30
N VAL A 234 16.22 0.59 -40.02
CA VAL A 234 15.22 1.20 -40.90
C VAL A 234 15.87 2.08 -41.97
N ARG A 235 15.26 2.13 -43.16
CA ARG A 235 15.46 3.19 -44.15
C ARG A 235 14.30 4.15 -44.16
N ILE A 236 14.62 5.44 -44.10
CA ILE A 236 13.65 6.53 -44.07
C ILE A 236 13.93 7.50 -45.22
N PRO A 237 12.91 8.05 -45.89
CA PRO A 237 13.14 9.01 -46.95
C PRO A 237 13.76 10.30 -46.41
N ALA A 238 14.54 10.99 -47.26
CA ALA A 238 15.33 12.15 -46.85
C ALA A 238 14.50 13.40 -46.48
N ASP A 239 13.18 13.37 -46.69
CA ASP A 239 12.25 14.39 -46.21
C ASP A 239 12.03 14.35 -44.69
N ARG A 240 12.52 13.31 -44.01
CA ARG A 240 12.50 13.17 -42.56
C ARG A 240 13.85 13.44 -41.93
N VAL A 241 13.80 14.08 -40.76
CA VAL A 241 14.97 14.42 -39.94
C VAL A 241 14.86 13.91 -38.50
N SER A 242 13.89 13.02 -38.25
CA SER A 242 13.72 12.35 -36.97
C SER A 242 13.15 10.95 -37.14
N TYR A 243 13.46 10.09 -36.18
CA TYR A 243 12.94 8.72 -36.10
C TYR A 243 12.80 8.31 -34.63
N ASP A 244 11.67 7.69 -34.28
CA ASP A 244 11.42 7.17 -32.94
C ASP A 244 11.59 5.65 -32.95
N ASP A 245 12.66 5.16 -32.33
CA ASP A 245 12.94 3.72 -32.21
C ASP A 245 12.12 3.09 -31.08
N ALA A 246 10.89 2.71 -31.43
CA ALA A 246 9.95 1.99 -30.59
C ALA A 246 10.25 0.48 -30.45
N ASP A 247 11.37 -0.01 -31.02
CA ASP A 247 11.85 -1.39 -30.85
C ASP A 247 13.14 -1.51 -30.03
N ALA A 248 13.76 -0.39 -29.61
CA ALA A 248 14.86 -0.39 -28.64
C ALA A 248 14.48 -1.09 -27.31
N SER A 249 15.48 -1.59 -26.57
CA SER A 249 15.25 -2.30 -25.31
C SER A 249 14.26 -1.57 -24.39
N ALA A 250 13.31 -2.32 -23.84
CA ALA A 250 12.29 -1.79 -22.94
C ALA A 250 12.93 -1.31 -21.61
N PRO A 251 12.32 -0.33 -20.93
CA PRO A 251 12.74 0.07 -19.58
C PRO A 251 12.71 -1.09 -18.60
N LEU A 252 13.50 -0.99 -17.53
CA LEU A 252 13.41 -1.94 -16.43
C LEU A 252 12.02 -1.85 -15.77
N GLU A 253 11.56 -2.99 -15.24
CA GLU A 253 10.28 -3.10 -14.56
C GLU A 253 10.15 -2.05 -13.43
N LEU A 254 8.94 -1.52 -13.23
CA LEU A 254 8.64 -0.62 -12.12
C LEU A 254 8.93 -1.31 -10.79
N GLY A 255 9.73 -0.68 -9.94
CA GLY A 255 10.09 -1.20 -8.62
C GLY A 255 8.93 -1.24 -7.62
N ALA A 256 9.20 -1.78 -6.44
CA ALA A 256 8.21 -1.85 -5.37
C ALA A 256 7.99 -0.47 -4.69
N PRO A 257 6.75 0.03 -4.58
CA PRO A 257 6.44 1.21 -3.78
C PRO A 257 6.81 1.01 -2.31
N GLN A 258 7.31 2.06 -1.64
CA GLN A 258 7.45 2.05 -0.20
C GLN A 258 6.08 2.34 0.42
N ILE A 259 5.55 1.40 1.19
CA ILE A 259 4.17 1.45 1.72
C ILE A 259 4.14 1.68 3.23
N SER A 260 3.10 2.39 3.71
CA SER A 260 2.76 2.50 5.13
C SER A 260 1.25 2.35 5.34
N ALA A 261 0.84 1.84 6.49
CA ALA A 261 -0.57 1.70 6.87
C ALA A 261 -0.78 2.18 8.32
N SER A 262 -1.88 2.89 8.57
CA SER A 262 -2.21 3.38 9.90
C SER A 262 -2.53 2.22 10.86
N GLN A 263 -2.01 2.32 12.09
CA GLN A 263 -2.18 1.29 13.11
C GLN A 263 -2.78 1.91 14.36
N GLY A 264 -4.11 1.84 14.50
CA GLY A 264 -4.82 2.37 15.66
C GLY A 264 -4.86 3.90 15.72
N SER A 265 -4.73 4.57 14.58
CA SER A 265 -4.77 6.05 14.51
C SER A 265 -6.18 6.59 14.21
N PHE A 266 -6.99 5.83 13.48
CA PHE A 266 -8.32 6.24 13.03
C PHE A 266 -9.37 5.23 13.46
N VAL A 267 -10.53 5.70 13.92
CA VAL A 267 -11.61 4.85 14.44
C VAL A 267 -12.53 4.31 13.34
N ASP A 268 -12.56 4.95 12.18
CA ASP A 268 -13.53 4.72 11.10
C ASP A 268 -12.92 4.19 9.80
N HIS A 269 -11.58 4.17 9.67
CA HIS A 269 -10.87 3.67 8.51
C HIS A 269 -9.44 3.22 8.83
N VAL A 270 -8.79 2.59 7.86
CA VAL A 270 -7.32 2.46 7.81
C VAL A 270 -6.82 3.31 6.66
N GLU A 271 -5.87 4.19 6.90
CA GLU A 271 -5.20 4.97 5.86
C GLU A 271 -3.94 4.22 5.41
N VAL A 272 -3.80 3.99 4.10
CA VAL A 272 -2.65 3.35 3.48
C VAL A 272 -2.01 4.35 2.52
N SER A 273 -0.71 4.56 2.58
CA SER A 273 0.00 5.48 1.69
C SER A 273 1.26 4.86 1.12
N TRP A 274 1.71 5.32 -0.04
CA TRP A 274 2.92 4.80 -0.68
C TRP A 274 3.74 5.86 -1.42
N SER A 275 5.01 5.56 -1.69
CA SER A 275 5.87 6.41 -2.53
C SER A 275 5.54 6.24 -4.01
N ALA A 276 5.75 7.30 -4.80
CA ALA A 276 5.77 7.18 -6.25
C ALA A 276 6.89 6.22 -6.69
N VAL A 277 6.68 5.51 -7.80
CA VAL A 277 7.65 4.60 -8.40
C VAL A 277 8.00 5.06 -9.80
N GLU A 278 9.31 5.07 -10.08
CA GLU A 278 9.87 5.21 -11.42
C GLU A 278 10.65 3.92 -11.75
N GLY A 279 10.60 3.51 -13.02
CA GLY A 279 11.38 2.39 -13.52
C GLY A 279 12.84 2.77 -13.68
N GLY A 280 13.71 1.77 -13.79
CA GLY A 280 15.08 2.00 -14.22
C GLY A 280 15.16 2.26 -15.72
N ASP A 281 16.14 3.06 -16.12
CA ASP A 281 16.44 3.28 -17.54
C ASP A 281 16.71 1.96 -18.27
N ALA A 282 16.37 1.92 -19.55
CA ALA A 282 16.66 0.79 -20.40
C ALA A 282 18.16 0.63 -20.69
N GLU A 283 18.55 -0.51 -21.25
CA GLU A 283 19.89 -0.69 -21.79
C GLU A 283 20.21 0.36 -22.87
N SER A 284 21.44 0.87 -22.84
CA SER A 284 21.90 1.86 -23.81
C SER A 284 22.36 1.20 -25.10
N HIS A 285 21.84 1.70 -26.23
CA HIS A 285 22.25 1.32 -27.56
C HIS A 285 23.15 2.38 -28.20
N THR A 286 23.97 1.95 -29.17
CA THR A 286 24.76 2.86 -30.00
C THR A 286 24.05 3.08 -31.32
N TYR A 287 23.83 4.33 -31.68
CA TYR A 287 23.19 4.73 -32.93
C TYR A 287 24.18 5.43 -33.86
N ALA A 288 24.01 5.22 -35.15
CA ALA A 288 24.62 6.00 -36.22
C ALA A 288 23.64 6.18 -37.38
N LEU A 289 23.92 7.14 -38.25
CA LEU A 289 23.09 7.43 -39.41
C LEU A 289 23.94 7.41 -40.68
N LEU A 290 23.42 6.76 -41.72
CA LEU A 290 23.96 6.75 -43.07
C LEU A 290 23.06 7.60 -43.99
N ALA A 291 23.62 8.35 -44.94
CA ALA A 291 22.87 8.97 -46.02
C ALA A 291 23.17 8.28 -47.36
N THR A 292 22.13 7.96 -48.11
CA THR A 292 22.23 7.38 -49.46
C THR A 292 21.95 8.45 -50.50
N TYR A 293 22.85 8.60 -51.45
CA TYR A 293 22.76 9.52 -52.59
C TYR A 293 22.49 8.74 -53.88
N ARG A 294 22.49 9.43 -55.01
CA ARG A 294 22.22 8.84 -56.33
C ARG A 294 23.15 7.67 -56.66
N ASN A 295 24.45 7.83 -56.42
CA ASN A 295 25.48 6.87 -56.83
C ASN A 295 26.42 6.42 -55.70
N ALA A 296 26.26 6.97 -54.50
CA ALA A 296 27.14 6.67 -53.37
C ALA A 296 26.40 6.73 -52.03
N ASP A 297 26.89 5.94 -51.07
CA ASP A 297 26.53 6.04 -49.66
C ASP A 297 27.58 6.89 -48.92
N SER A 298 27.15 7.68 -47.94
CA SER A 298 28.07 8.42 -47.09
C SER A 298 28.86 7.48 -46.16
N PRO A 299 29.90 7.95 -45.47
CA PRO A 299 30.31 7.34 -44.22
C PRO A 299 29.18 7.39 -43.17
N LEU A 300 29.25 6.55 -42.14
CA LEU A 300 28.37 6.71 -40.97
C LEU A 300 28.63 8.05 -40.27
N SER A 301 27.58 8.65 -39.73
CA SER A 301 27.69 9.78 -38.81
C SER A 301 28.53 9.40 -37.59
N VAL A 302 28.97 10.41 -36.83
CA VAL A 302 29.52 10.17 -35.49
C VAL A 302 28.46 9.43 -34.67
N ALA A 303 28.86 8.30 -34.09
CA ALA A 303 27.96 7.48 -33.30
C ALA A 303 27.57 8.20 -32.00
N THR A 304 26.33 8.00 -31.56
CA THR A 304 25.81 8.52 -30.30
C THR A 304 25.05 7.45 -29.55
N SER A 305 25.13 7.46 -28.22
CA SER A 305 24.34 6.55 -27.41
C SER A 305 22.96 7.11 -27.08
N GLY A 306 21.97 6.23 -27.02
CA GLY A 306 20.59 6.55 -26.63
C GLY A 306 19.92 5.38 -25.92
N TYR A 307 18.96 5.70 -25.06
CA TYR A 307 18.19 4.73 -24.29
C TYR A 307 16.82 5.30 -23.90
N ARG A 308 15.88 4.39 -23.63
CA ARG A 308 14.56 4.76 -23.11
C ARG A 308 14.64 5.04 -21.62
N GLY A 309 13.91 6.07 -21.20
CA GLY A 309 13.78 6.43 -19.79
C GLY A 309 13.01 5.40 -18.99
N GLY A 310 13.30 5.38 -17.69
CA GLY A 310 12.49 4.69 -16.71
C GLY A 310 10.99 4.92 -16.95
N GLY A 311 10.22 3.83 -17.03
CA GLY A 311 8.76 3.93 -17.11
C GLY A 311 8.21 4.70 -15.92
N GLN A 312 7.20 5.53 -16.12
CA GLN A 312 6.46 6.14 -15.02
C GLN A 312 5.22 5.30 -14.68
N ALA A 313 4.87 5.28 -13.39
CA ALA A 313 3.60 4.72 -12.96
C ALA A 313 2.44 5.52 -13.56
N LEU A 314 1.60 4.86 -14.35
CA LEU A 314 0.34 5.39 -14.88
C LEU A 314 -0.81 5.27 -13.87
N GLY A 315 -0.64 4.44 -12.84
CA GLY A 315 -1.60 4.21 -11.77
C GLY A 315 -1.08 3.19 -10.76
N TYR A 316 -1.92 2.85 -9.78
CA TYR A 316 -1.60 1.87 -8.74
C TYR A 316 -2.76 0.91 -8.51
N GLU A 317 -2.41 -0.30 -8.09
CA GLU A 317 -3.36 -1.24 -7.50
C GLU A 317 -2.98 -1.50 -6.05
N ILE A 318 -3.98 -1.71 -5.21
CA ILE A 318 -3.82 -2.14 -3.82
C ILE A 318 -4.39 -3.55 -3.68
N GLU A 319 -3.67 -4.42 -2.99
CA GLU A 319 -4.13 -5.72 -2.54
C GLU A 319 -4.67 -5.57 -1.11
N ILE A 320 -5.91 -5.97 -0.87
CA ILE A 320 -6.51 -6.03 0.45
C ILE A 320 -6.86 -7.49 0.74
N ASP A 321 -6.21 -8.08 1.75
CA ASP A 321 -6.38 -9.48 2.14
C ASP A 321 -6.35 -10.49 0.96
N GLY A 322 -5.43 -10.25 0.01
CA GLY A 322 -5.20 -11.13 -1.14
C GLY A 322 -6.01 -10.78 -2.39
N VAL A 323 -6.80 -9.70 -2.38
CA VAL A 323 -7.60 -9.26 -3.53
C VAL A 323 -7.07 -7.93 -4.07
N TRP A 324 -6.62 -7.93 -5.32
CA TRP A 324 -6.18 -6.72 -6.03
C TRP A 324 -7.36 -5.90 -6.52
N GLN A 325 -7.25 -4.59 -6.33
CA GLN A 325 -8.20 -3.60 -6.84
C GLN A 325 -7.46 -2.34 -7.30
N ALA A 326 -8.01 -1.69 -8.33
CA ALA A 326 -7.50 -0.42 -8.82
C ALA A 326 -7.73 0.67 -7.77
N VAL A 327 -6.75 1.58 -7.64
CA VAL A 327 -6.89 2.79 -6.83
C VAL A 327 -7.08 3.98 -7.75
N ASP A 328 -7.94 4.91 -7.34
CA ASP A 328 -8.09 6.21 -8.00
C ASP A 328 -6.78 7.02 -7.91
N GLU A 329 -6.68 8.12 -8.68
CA GLU A 329 -5.48 8.96 -8.70
C GLU A 329 -5.05 9.40 -7.30
N GLY A 330 -3.77 9.16 -6.96
CA GLY A 330 -3.19 9.53 -5.68
C GLY A 330 -2.18 8.51 -5.16
N LEU A 331 -1.63 8.82 -3.99
CA LEU A 331 -0.65 7.99 -3.26
C LEU A 331 -1.18 7.56 -1.88
N VAL A 332 -2.49 7.67 -1.68
CA VAL A 332 -3.18 7.38 -0.42
C VAL A 332 -4.51 6.67 -0.73
N TYR A 333 -4.81 5.62 0.03
CA TYR A 333 -6.06 4.86 -0.01
C TYR A 333 -6.68 4.80 1.39
N VAL A 334 -8.00 4.98 1.47
CA VAL A 334 -8.77 5.01 2.72
C VAL A 334 -9.68 3.78 2.78
N ASP A 335 -9.31 2.79 3.60
CA ASP A 335 -10.11 1.58 3.80
C ASP A 335 -11.18 1.77 4.88
N THR A 336 -12.36 2.23 4.44
CA THR A 336 -13.58 2.30 5.27
C THR A 336 -14.31 0.97 5.41
N SER A 337 -13.78 -0.13 4.87
CA SER A 337 -14.32 -1.49 5.05
C SER A 337 -13.58 -2.33 6.09
N ALA A 338 -12.36 -1.93 6.48
CA ALA A 338 -11.57 -2.60 7.52
C ALA A 338 -12.38 -2.89 8.80
N PRO A 339 -12.15 -4.02 9.50
CA PRO A 339 -12.94 -4.38 10.68
C PRO A 339 -12.90 -3.32 11.80
N ALA A 340 -14.07 -3.02 12.36
CA ALA A 340 -14.19 -2.23 13.59
C ALA A 340 -13.60 -2.98 14.79
N GLY A 341 -13.21 -2.23 15.83
CA GLY A 341 -12.83 -2.81 17.11
C GLY A 341 -14.00 -3.45 17.84
N THR A 342 -13.69 -4.14 18.94
CA THR A 342 -14.71 -4.79 19.77
C THR A 342 -14.73 -4.20 21.17
N LEU A 343 -15.92 -4.22 21.78
CA LEU A 343 -16.16 -3.83 23.16
C LEU A 343 -16.70 -5.04 23.93
N LEU A 344 -16.29 -5.16 25.18
CA LEU A 344 -16.88 -6.10 26.13
C LEU A 344 -17.33 -5.28 27.36
N PRO A 345 -18.63 -5.27 27.70
CA PRO A 345 -19.12 -4.51 28.84
C PRO A 345 -18.60 -5.11 30.14
N GLY A 346 -18.37 -4.24 31.13
CA GLY A 346 -18.03 -4.67 32.48
C GLY A 346 -19.17 -5.43 33.17
N SER A 347 -18.84 -6.09 34.27
CA SER A 347 -19.84 -6.68 35.16
C SER A 347 -20.48 -5.58 35.99
N VAL A 348 -21.80 -5.43 35.84
CA VAL A 348 -22.57 -4.43 36.58
C VAL A 348 -23.15 -5.01 37.87
N SER A 349 -23.46 -4.16 38.84
CA SER A 349 -24.18 -4.48 40.07
C SER A 349 -25.14 -3.35 40.45
N ALA A 350 -26.24 -3.70 41.11
CA ALA A 350 -27.21 -2.76 41.66
C ALA A 350 -27.50 -3.13 43.11
N SER A 351 -27.49 -2.14 44.01
CA SER A 351 -27.79 -2.42 45.42
C SER A 351 -29.26 -2.82 45.62
N SER A 352 -29.50 -3.70 46.60
CA SER A 352 -30.82 -4.27 46.85
C SER A 352 -31.11 -4.17 48.34
N GLY A 353 -31.97 -3.21 48.71
CA GLY A 353 -32.39 -3.02 50.09
C GLY A 353 -31.31 -2.42 51.02
N THR A 354 -30.20 -1.93 50.46
CA THR A 354 -29.08 -1.39 51.25
C THR A 354 -29.30 0.06 51.66
N TYR A 355 -29.70 0.91 50.72
CA TYR A 355 -29.82 2.36 50.96
C TYR A 355 -31.27 2.82 50.92
N ALA A 356 -31.64 3.68 51.87
CA ALA A 356 -33.00 4.19 51.97
C ALA A 356 -33.33 5.24 50.91
N THR A 357 -32.33 5.92 50.33
CA THR A 357 -32.52 7.08 49.45
C THR A 357 -32.28 6.81 47.97
N HIS A 358 -31.48 5.80 47.62
CA HIS A 358 -31.08 5.51 46.25
C HIS A 358 -30.82 4.01 46.02
N VAL A 359 -30.71 3.63 44.75
CA VAL A 359 -30.06 2.38 44.34
C VAL A 359 -28.66 2.74 43.86
N ALA A 360 -27.64 2.16 44.47
CA ALA A 360 -26.24 2.37 44.10
C ALA A 360 -25.88 1.40 42.98
N LEU A 361 -25.43 1.94 41.85
CA LEU A 361 -25.03 1.19 40.67
C LEU A 361 -23.52 1.24 40.54
N SER A 362 -22.91 0.12 40.18
CA SER A 362 -21.49 0.08 39.85
C SER A 362 -21.19 -0.90 38.73
N SER A 363 -20.13 -0.65 37.98
CA SER A 363 -19.61 -1.55 36.95
C SER A 363 -18.11 -1.72 37.12
N THR A 364 -17.59 -2.91 36.84
CA THR A 364 -16.16 -3.04 36.50
C THR A 364 -15.88 -2.26 35.21
N ALA A 365 -14.64 -1.84 35.00
CA ALA A 365 -14.24 -1.23 33.74
C ALA A 365 -14.54 -2.22 32.58
N PRO A 366 -15.11 -1.76 31.46
CA PRO A 366 -15.18 -2.56 30.25
C PRO A 366 -13.78 -2.77 29.67
N THR A 367 -13.69 -3.62 28.65
CA THR A 367 -12.45 -3.80 27.88
C THR A 367 -12.73 -3.59 26.41
N SER A 368 -11.83 -2.86 25.74
CA SER A 368 -11.84 -2.64 24.30
C SER A 368 -10.66 -3.34 23.64
N SER A 369 -10.84 -3.71 22.37
CA SER A 369 -9.74 -4.15 21.50
C SER A 369 -9.86 -3.48 20.14
N VAL A 370 -8.72 -3.15 19.54
CA VAL A 370 -8.61 -2.57 18.20
C VAL A 370 -9.24 -3.48 17.14
N GLY A 371 -9.50 -2.93 15.96
CA GLY A 371 -9.97 -3.71 14.82
C GLY A 371 -9.01 -4.85 14.47
N ALA A 372 -9.55 -5.94 13.90
CA ALA A 372 -8.70 -7.01 13.39
C ALA A 372 -7.77 -6.47 12.28
N PRO A 373 -6.47 -6.87 12.27
CA PRO A 373 -5.52 -6.38 11.29
C PRO A 373 -5.87 -6.86 9.88
N VAL A 374 -5.77 -5.95 8.91
CA VAL A 374 -5.93 -6.19 7.47
C VAL A 374 -4.56 -6.11 6.82
N SER A 375 -4.27 -6.99 5.86
CA SER A 375 -3.02 -6.99 5.10
C SER A 375 -3.14 -6.19 3.80
N TYR A 376 -2.14 -5.33 3.56
CA TYR A 376 -2.07 -4.46 2.38
C TYR A 376 -0.77 -4.67 1.62
N ARG A 377 -0.85 -4.64 0.29
CA ARG A 377 0.29 -4.49 -0.64
C ARG A 377 -0.09 -3.51 -1.73
N VAL A 378 0.88 -2.82 -2.32
CA VAL A 378 0.65 -1.92 -3.45
C VAL A 378 1.63 -2.24 -4.57
N ARG A 379 1.18 -2.13 -5.81
CA ARG A 379 2.03 -2.21 -7.01
C ARG A 379 1.70 -1.09 -7.98
N ALA A 380 2.72 -0.61 -8.68
CA ALA A 380 2.55 0.37 -9.74
C ALA A 380 2.10 -0.31 -11.04
N LEU A 381 1.32 0.40 -11.86
CA LEU A 381 0.94 0.00 -13.21
C LEU A 381 1.65 0.91 -14.21
N GLY A 382 2.35 0.34 -15.19
CA GLY A 382 3.02 1.05 -16.27
C GLY A 382 2.56 0.59 -17.65
N ILE A 383 3.17 1.14 -18.71
CA ILE A 383 2.88 0.78 -20.11
C ILE A 383 3.16 -0.70 -20.42
N LEU A 384 4.06 -1.33 -19.68
CA LEU A 384 4.43 -2.74 -19.84
C LEU A 384 3.56 -3.68 -18.98
N GLY A 385 2.68 -3.13 -18.14
CA GLY A 385 1.84 -3.89 -17.20
C GLY A 385 2.15 -3.57 -15.74
N SER A 386 1.84 -4.53 -14.85
CA SER A 386 2.05 -4.39 -13.41
C SER A 386 3.53 -4.53 -13.05
N GLY A 387 4.03 -3.64 -12.20
CA GLY A 387 5.36 -3.75 -11.61
C GLY A 387 5.41 -4.62 -10.37
N VAL A 388 6.55 -4.55 -9.69
CA VAL A 388 6.81 -5.31 -8.46
C VAL A 388 5.89 -4.82 -7.34
N ALA A 389 5.23 -5.75 -6.66
CA ALA A 389 4.41 -5.44 -5.49
C ALA A 389 5.30 -5.21 -4.25
N SER A 390 4.88 -4.28 -3.40
CA SER A 390 5.50 -4.08 -2.09
C SER A 390 5.45 -5.35 -1.24
N ASP A 391 6.30 -5.39 -0.22
CA ASP A 391 6.12 -6.34 0.89
C ASP A 391 4.79 -6.05 1.60
N PRO A 392 4.14 -7.08 2.20
CA PRO A 392 2.90 -6.89 2.93
C PRO A 392 3.11 -6.10 4.22
N ILE A 393 2.19 -5.16 4.48
CA ILE A 393 2.06 -4.45 5.76
C ILE A 393 0.67 -4.68 6.36
N SER A 394 0.52 -4.49 7.67
CA SER A 394 -0.78 -4.54 8.34
C SER A 394 -1.21 -3.19 8.87
N GLY A 395 -2.52 -2.92 8.79
CA GLY A 395 -3.18 -1.77 9.40
C GLY A 395 -4.46 -2.18 10.12
N TYR A 396 -4.88 -1.39 11.11
CA TYR A 396 -6.09 -1.65 11.89
C TYR A 396 -6.67 -0.36 12.46
N ARG A 397 -7.99 -0.38 12.72
CA ARG A 397 -8.72 0.75 13.30
C ARG A 397 -8.48 0.88 14.80
N ALA A 398 -8.47 2.11 15.27
CA ALA A 398 -8.50 2.47 16.68
C ALA A 398 -9.88 2.19 17.30
N VAL A 399 -9.91 2.17 18.63
CA VAL A 399 -11.14 2.35 19.41
C VAL A 399 -10.99 3.65 20.18
N GLY A 400 -11.99 4.53 20.08
CA GLY A 400 -12.02 5.81 20.77
C GLY A 400 -12.27 5.67 22.27
N GLU A 401 -12.37 6.81 22.95
CA GLU A 401 -12.69 6.82 24.38
C GLU A 401 -14.08 6.23 24.66
N GLU A 402 -14.16 5.44 25.72
CA GLU A 402 -15.37 4.75 26.15
C GLU A 402 -16.31 5.72 26.86
N THR A 403 -17.59 5.64 26.51
CA THR A 403 -18.68 6.44 27.09
C THR A 403 -19.75 5.52 27.67
N TYR A 404 -20.43 6.02 28.69
CA TYR A 404 -21.30 5.23 29.57
C TYR A 404 -22.69 5.85 29.63
N GLN A 405 -23.72 5.01 29.68
CA GLN A 405 -25.08 5.44 29.95
C GLN A 405 -25.84 4.35 30.72
N TRP A 406 -26.13 4.60 32.00
CA TRP A 406 -27.00 3.70 32.76
C TRP A 406 -28.45 3.81 32.28
N GLN A 407 -29.11 2.66 32.20
CA GLN A 407 -30.52 2.53 31.88
C GLN A 407 -31.27 1.83 33.00
N ARG A 408 -32.55 2.18 33.13
CA ARG A 408 -33.47 1.56 34.09
C ARG A 408 -34.72 1.07 33.38
N SER A 409 -35.22 -0.09 33.77
CA SER A 409 -36.52 -0.61 33.31
C SER A 409 -37.69 0.29 33.72
N ALA A 410 -38.75 0.33 32.92
CA ALA A 410 -39.97 1.09 33.26
C ALA A 410 -40.71 0.45 34.47
N GLY A 411 -40.69 -0.88 34.54
CA GLY A 411 -41.38 -1.68 35.55
C GLY A 411 -40.48 -2.69 36.27
N GLU A 412 -41.09 -3.64 36.97
CA GLU A 412 -40.38 -4.70 37.70
C GLU A 412 -40.02 -5.91 36.82
N SER A 413 -40.01 -5.73 35.50
CA SER A 413 -39.55 -6.69 34.49
C SER A 413 -38.28 -6.18 33.80
N ASP A 414 -37.44 -7.11 33.32
CA ASP A 414 -36.27 -6.82 32.49
C ASP A 414 -36.71 -6.45 31.05
N ALA A 415 -37.33 -5.28 30.93
CA ALA A 415 -37.87 -4.75 29.68
C ALA A 415 -38.06 -3.21 29.76
N ASP A 416 -38.31 -2.60 28.60
CA ASP A 416 -38.73 -1.19 28.48
C ASP A 416 -37.77 -0.21 29.19
N TYR A 417 -36.50 -0.25 28.79
CA TYR A 417 -35.45 0.55 29.39
C TYR A 417 -35.44 2.00 28.89
N SER A 418 -35.14 2.93 29.81
CA SER A 418 -34.85 4.33 29.48
C SER A 418 -33.56 4.81 30.15
N ASP A 419 -32.92 5.81 29.53
CA ASP A 419 -31.68 6.41 30.02
C ASP A 419 -31.91 7.18 31.32
N LEU A 420 -31.03 6.94 32.30
CA LEU A 420 -30.97 7.72 33.53
C LEU A 420 -30.18 9.02 33.28
N SER A 421 -30.84 10.16 33.51
CA SER A 421 -30.24 11.48 33.31
C SER A 421 -28.96 11.65 34.16
N GLY A 422 -27.86 12.07 33.52
CA GLY A 422 -26.56 12.29 34.17
C GLY A 422 -25.79 11.04 34.57
N ALA A 423 -26.28 9.84 34.22
CA ALA A 423 -25.69 8.58 34.62
C ALA A 423 -24.61 8.08 33.65
N SER A 424 -23.56 8.90 33.47
CA SER A 424 -22.49 8.68 32.49
C SER A 424 -21.15 8.24 33.08
N ALA A 425 -21.17 7.65 34.28
CA ALA A 425 -19.99 7.12 34.97
C ALA A 425 -20.18 5.64 35.32
N LEU A 426 -19.09 4.93 35.58
CA LEU A 426 -19.11 3.52 36.00
C LEU A 426 -19.84 3.30 37.33
N ALA A 427 -20.01 4.34 38.15
CA ALA A 427 -20.83 4.32 39.35
C ALA A 427 -21.88 5.45 39.30
N PHE A 428 -23.10 5.16 39.76
CA PHE A 428 -24.20 6.11 39.77
C PHE A 428 -25.24 5.77 40.85
N ASP A 429 -25.78 6.78 41.52
CA ASP A 429 -26.84 6.60 42.52
C ASP A 429 -28.20 7.04 41.94
N ASP A 430 -29.11 6.08 41.75
CA ASP A 430 -30.48 6.38 41.28
C ASP A 430 -31.43 6.67 42.46
N PHE A 431 -31.73 7.95 42.64
CA PHE A 431 -32.65 8.46 43.67
C PHE A 431 -34.13 8.39 43.28
N GLN A 432 -34.44 8.06 42.02
CA GLN A 432 -35.80 8.17 41.47
C GLN A 432 -36.63 6.90 41.65
N VAL A 433 -36.01 5.76 41.98
CA VAL A 433 -36.76 4.54 42.35
C VAL A 433 -37.47 4.76 43.68
N SER A 434 -38.71 4.28 43.81
CA SER A 434 -39.43 4.30 45.09
C SER A 434 -38.93 3.19 46.04
N ALA A 435 -39.06 3.41 47.35
CA ALA A 435 -38.68 2.41 48.34
C ALA A 435 -39.43 1.07 48.12
N GLY A 436 -38.71 -0.06 48.15
CA GLY A 436 -39.29 -1.39 48.00
C GLY A 436 -39.71 -1.79 46.58
N VAL A 437 -39.63 -0.87 45.61
CA VAL A 437 -39.98 -1.13 44.22
C VAL A 437 -38.76 -1.64 43.46
N PHE A 438 -38.89 -2.78 42.79
CA PHE A 438 -37.77 -3.38 42.06
C PHE A 438 -37.65 -2.80 40.66
N ARG A 439 -36.40 -2.59 40.24
CA ARG A 439 -36.05 -2.19 38.88
C ARG A 439 -34.84 -2.98 38.41
N TYR A 440 -34.75 -3.13 37.09
CA TYR A 440 -33.57 -3.68 36.46
C TYR A 440 -32.73 -2.53 35.90
N PHE A 441 -31.42 -2.66 36.08
CA PHE A 441 -30.42 -1.68 35.67
C PHE A 441 -29.42 -2.35 34.75
N ARG A 442 -29.03 -1.67 33.68
CA ARG A 442 -27.99 -2.13 32.77
C ARG A 442 -27.18 -0.94 32.29
N LEU A 443 -25.94 -1.20 31.89
CA LEU A 443 -25.04 -0.18 31.38
C LEU A 443 -24.90 -0.32 29.87
N VAL A 444 -25.13 0.76 29.14
CA VAL A 444 -24.76 0.88 27.73
C VAL A 444 -23.34 1.45 27.68
N VAL A 445 -22.44 0.73 27.02
CA VAL A 445 -21.05 1.14 26.78
C VAL A 445 -20.89 1.40 25.29
N SER A 446 -20.38 2.58 24.94
CA SER A 446 -20.16 2.98 23.54
C SER A 446 -18.77 3.55 23.37
N ALA A 447 -18.11 3.24 22.26
CA ALA A 447 -16.84 3.85 21.89
C ALA A 447 -16.81 4.04 20.37
N PRO A 448 -16.38 5.20 19.85
CA PRO A 448 -16.16 5.37 18.41
C PRO A 448 -15.24 4.26 17.87
N GLY A 449 -15.60 3.69 16.72
CA GLY A 449 -14.83 2.59 16.12
C GLY A 449 -15.13 1.20 16.67
N ALA A 450 -16.12 1.06 17.57
CA ALA A 450 -16.66 -0.23 18.00
C ALA A 450 -18.18 -0.19 18.13
N LEU A 451 -18.84 -1.34 18.00
CA LEU A 451 -20.29 -1.44 18.20
C LEU A 451 -20.63 -1.34 19.69
N SER A 452 -21.56 -0.46 20.04
CA SER A 452 -22.06 -0.30 21.41
C SER A 452 -22.57 -1.62 21.99
N GLN A 453 -22.23 -1.87 23.25
CA GLN A 453 -22.63 -3.07 23.97
C GLN A 453 -23.50 -2.71 25.17
N VAL A 454 -24.34 -3.66 25.57
CA VAL A 454 -25.20 -3.55 26.75
C VAL A 454 -24.82 -4.65 27.72
N SER A 455 -24.58 -4.30 28.98
CA SER A 455 -24.31 -5.27 30.03
C SER A 455 -25.51 -6.18 30.28
N SER A 456 -25.28 -7.31 30.95
CA SER A 456 -26.39 -8.04 31.58
C SER A 456 -27.10 -7.12 32.58
N ALA A 457 -28.43 -7.24 32.68
CA ALA A 457 -29.21 -6.44 33.61
C ALA A 457 -29.07 -6.98 35.04
N GLN A 458 -29.12 -6.08 36.02
CA GLN A 458 -29.10 -6.41 37.45
C GLN A 458 -30.32 -5.80 38.15
N ARG A 459 -30.92 -6.58 39.05
CA ARG A 459 -32.10 -6.17 39.78
C ARG A 459 -31.70 -5.46 41.08
N GLY A 460 -32.30 -4.31 41.36
CA GLY A 460 -32.05 -3.52 42.56
C GLY A 460 -33.30 -2.81 43.08
N HIS A 461 -33.25 -2.39 44.35
CA HIS A 461 -34.30 -1.58 44.98
C HIS A 461 -33.74 -0.82 46.19
N ARG A 462 -34.42 0.27 46.54
CA ARG A 462 -34.17 1.00 47.80
C ARG A 462 -34.70 0.24 49.00
N SER A 463 -34.04 0.40 50.14
CA SER A 463 -34.54 -0.13 51.40
C SER A 463 -35.88 0.52 51.76
N ILE A 464 -36.77 -0.26 52.35
CA ILE A 464 -38.02 0.25 52.94
C ILE A 464 -37.69 0.62 54.38
N SER A 465 -37.54 1.92 54.65
CA SER A 465 -37.47 2.40 56.03
C SER A 465 -38.86 2.88 56.45
N ASN A 466 -39.50 2.13 57.35
CA ASN A 466 -40.73 2.57 57.99
C ASN A 466 -40.37 3.13 59.38
N ILE A 467 -40.51 4.44 59.56
CA ILE A 467 -40.42 5.06 60.89
C ILE A 467 -41.83 5.05 61.48
N PHE A 468 -41.99 4.37 62.61
CA PHE A 468 -43.26 4.35 63.35
C PHE A 468 -43.08 5.10 64.67
N GLU A 469 -44.00 6.02 64.97
CA GLU A 469 -44.15 6.52 66.34
C GLU A 469 -44.86 5.46 67.17
N TYR A 470 -44.25 5.06 68.29
CA TYR A 470 -44.86 4.10 69.21
C TYR A 470 -45.96 4.78 70.02
N SER A 471 -47.22 4.47 69.72
CA SER A 471 -48.40 5.04 70.39
C SER A 471 -48.86 4.27 71.65
N GLY A 472 -48.08 3.28 72.12
CA GLY A 472 -48.42 2.48 73.31
C GLY A 472 -49.23 1.21 73.04
N VAL A 473 -49.52 0.88 71.78
CA VAL A 473 -50.27 -0.32 71.36
C VAL A 473 -49.40 -1.22 70.47
N ALA A 474 -49.67 -2.53 70.46
CA ALA A 474 -48.98 -3.48 69.59
C ALA A 474 -49.10 -3.06 68.11
N GLN A 475 -47.96 -2.96 67.42
CA GLN A 475 -47.92 -2.70 65.99
C GLN A 475 -47.54 -3.98 65.24
N THR A 476 -48.23 -4.23 64.13
CA THR A 476 -47.99 -5.39 63.27
C THR A 476 -47.36 -4.92 61.97
N LEU A 477 -46.19 -5.46 61.65
CA LEU A 477 -45.49 -5.19 60.40
C LEU A 477 -45.58 -6.41 59.50
N VAL A 478 -46.14 -6.24 58.30
CA VAL A 478 -46.16 -7.28 57.27
C VAL A 478 -44.86 -7.16 56.48
N VAL A 479 -44.04 -8.21 56.50
CA VAL A 479 -42.80 -8.28 55.73
C VAL A 479 -43.14 -8.80 54.33
N PRO A 480 -42.88 -8.04 53.26
CA PRO A 480 -43.10 -8.53 51.91
C PRO A 480 -42.27 -9.79 51.63
N ALA A 481 -42.78 -10.68 50.77
CA ALA A 481 -42.03 -11.85 50.35
C ALA A 481 -40.73 -11.44 49.64
N GLY A 482 -39.61 -12.09 50.00
CA GLY A 482 -38.28 -11.83 49.42
C GLY A 482 -37.35 -10.95 50.25
N ILE A 483 -37.79 -10.43 51.39
CA ILE A 483 -36.92 -9.75 52.34
C ILE A 483 -36.18 -10.80 53.18
N SER A 484 -34.84 -10.82 53.10
CA SER A 484 -33.99 -11.75 53.85
C SER A 484 -33.57 -11.22 55.22
N THR A 485 -33.59 -9.91 55.41
CA THR A 485 -33.21 -9.26 56.68
C THR A 485 -34.10 -8.06 56.99
N MET A 486 -34.41 -7.87 58.27
CA MET A 486 -35.09 -6.70 58.82
C MET A 486 -34.34 -6.22 60.05
N THR A 487 -34.06 -4.93 60.08
CA THR A 487 -33.53 -4.26 61.26
C THR A 487 -34.60 -3.35 61.84
N VAL A 488 -34.87 -3.49 63.14
CA VAL A 488 -35.76 -2.63 63.91
C VAL A 488 -34.93 -1.84 64.91
N ASP A 489 -34.84 -0.53 64.70
CA ASP A 489 -34.22 0.40 65.65
C ASP A 489 -35.31 1.11 66.47
N ALA A 490 -35.37 0.82 67.76
CA ALA A 490 -36.31 1.45 68.69
C ALA A 490 -35.61 2.58 69.46
N TRP A 491 -35.97 3.83 69.17
CA TRP A 491 -35.38 5.02 69.80
C TRP A 491 -36.27 5.51 70.96
N GLY A 492 -35.72 5.62 72.18
CA GLY A 492 -36.37 6.35 73.28
C GLY A 492 -37.51 5.64 74.03
N ALA A 493 -37.56 4.31 74.03
CA ALA A 493 -38.63 3.57 74.71
C ALA A 493 -38.52 3.65 76.26
N GLN A 494 -39.17 4.62 76.89
CA GLN A 494 -39.61 4.49 78.28
C GLN A 494 -40.85 3.57 78.30
N GLY A 495 -40.72 2.42 78.98
CA GLY A 495 -41.69 1.34 78.94
C GLY A 495 -43.11 1.78 79.27
N GLY A 496 -44.04 1.56 78.33
CA GLY A 496 -45.47 1.71 78.57
C GLY A 496 -45.99 0.64 79.54
N ALA A 497 -46.94 1.04 80.40
CA ALA A 497 -47.66 0.14 81.29
C ALA A 497 -48.80 -0.54 80.52
N GLY A 498 -48.56 -1.74 80.01
CA GLY A 498 -49.57 -2.58 79.35
C GLY A 498 -49.44 -4.02 79.80
N ALA A 499 -50.58 -4.69 80.04
CA ALA A 499 -50.65 -6.08 80.46
C ALA A 499 -50.03 -7.01 79.40
N TRP A 500 -49.11 -7.89 79.81
CA TRP A 500 -48.35 -8.77 78.93
C TRP A 500 -49.08 -10.09 78.68
N SER A 501 -49.11 -10.55 77.42
CA SER A 501 -49.50 -11.93 77.06
C SER A 501 -48.30 -12.89 77.20
N SER A 502 -48.58 -14.14 77.54
CA SER A 502 -47.64 -15.21 77.94
C SER A 502 -46.76 -15.79 76.82
N GLU A 503 -46.60 -15.11 75.69
CA GLU A 503 -46.03 -15.69 74.45
C GLU A 503 -44.71 -15.05 74.00
N ARG A 504 -43.95 -14.42 74.90
CA ARG A 504 -42.68 -13.73 74.56
C ARG A 504 -41.51 -14.22 75.42
N VAL A 505 -40.33 -14.35 74.79
CA VAL A 505 -39.05 -14.59 75.47
C VAL A 505 -38.35 -13.25 75.69
N VAL A 506 -37.92 -13.00 76.93
CA VAL A 506 -37.19 -11.79 77.33
C VAL A 506 -35.70 -12.11 77.42
N VAL A 507 -34.86 -11.37 76.70
CA VAL A 507 -33.40 -11.36 76.93
C VAL A 507 -33.07 -10.04 77.63
N ALA A 508 -33.03 -10.07 78.96
CA ALA A 508 -32.66 -8.92 79.77
C ALA A 508 -31.18 -9.02 80.16
N GLY A 509 -30.41 -7.95 79.91
CA GLY A 509 -29.07 -7.81 80.45
C GLY A 509 -29.14 -7.62 81.97
N GLY A 510 -28.42 -8.43 82.74
CA GLY A 510 -28.38 -8.33 84.19
C GLY A 510 -27.80 -7.00 84.65
N GLY A 511 -28.59 -6.21 85.39
CA GLY A 511 -28.11 -5.00 86.06
C GLY A 511 -27.24 -5.35 87.26
N GLY A 512 -26.02 -4.80 87.32
CA GLY A 512 -25.15 -4.88 88.50
C GLY A 512 -25.69 -4.00 89.62
N GLY A 513 -25.98 -4.59 90.78
CA GLY A 513 -26.38 -3.85 91.98
C GLY A 513 -25.16 -3.28 92.72
N SER A 514 -25.30 -2.06 93.25
CA SER A 514 -24.36 -1.48 94.22
C SER A 514 -25.07 -1.29 95.57
N SER A 515 -24.35 -1.53 96.67
CA SER A 515 -24.79 -1.18 98.02
C SER A 515 -23.89 -0.06 98.56
N GLY A 516 -24.50 1.02 99.05
CA GLY A 516 -23.81 2.28 99.34
C GLY A 516 -22.73 2.23 100.43
N ALA A 517 -21.55 2.76 100.11
CA ALA A 517 -20.83 3.85 100.79
C ALA A 517 -19.41 3.89 100.18
N SER A 518 -19.17 4.82 99.24
CA SER A 518 -17.93 5.02 98.49
C SER A 518 -17.33 3.77 97.81
N GLY A 519 -17.87 3.42 96.64
CA GLY A 519 -17.28 2.42 95.73
C GLY A 519 -17.87 2.52 94.32
N ILE A 520 -17.02 2.37 93.30
CA ILE A 520 -17.36 2.45 91.88
C ILE A 520 -18.30 1.28 91.53
N GLY A 521 -19.48 1.55 90.98
CA GLY A 521 -20.40 0.51 90.52
C GLY A 521 -19.74 -0.39 89.47
N GLY A 522 -19.88 -1.71 89.62
CA GLY A 522 -19.38 -2.68 88.65
C GLY A 522 -20.07 -2.52 87.30
N GLY A 523 -19.33 -2.68 86.20
CA GLY A 523 -19.89 -2.66 84.85
C GLY A 523 -20.92 -3.77 84.65
N GLY A 524 -22.01 -3.48 83.92
CA GLY A 524 -23.03 -4.47 83.56
C GLY A 524 -22.41 -5.69 82.88
N GLY A 525 -22.80 -6.89 83.33
CA GLY A 525 -22.25 -8.15 82.87
C GLY A 525 -22.82 -8.58 81.52
N GLY A 526 -21.98 -9.20 80.68
CA GLY A 526 -22.44 -10.02 79.56
C GLY A 526 -23.10 -11.32 80.05
N LEU A 527 -23.12 -12.37 79.22
CA LEU A 527 -23.72 -13.68 79.53
C LEU A 527 -23.30 -14.28 80.90
N ASN A 528 -22.11 -13.92 81.39
CA ASN A 528 -21.61 -14.25 82.72
C ASN A 528 -21.31 -12.95 83.49
N GLY A 529 -21.96 -12.73 84.63
CA GLY A 529 -21.74 -11.54 85.47
C GLY A 529 -20.31 -11.46 85.99
N ALA A 530 -19.73 -10.26 85.98
CA ALA A 530 -18.40 -10.02 86.57
C ALA A 530 -18.52 -9.82 88.10
N PRO A 531 -17.58 -10.35 88.90
CA PRO A 531 -17.56 -10.10 90.35
C PRO A 531 -17.19 -8.63 90.66
N SER A 532 -17.67 -8.11 91.78
CA SER A 532 -17.26 -6.80 92.31
C SER A 532 -16.54 -6.95 93.65
N ILE A 533 -15.66 -6.00 93.97
CA ILE A 533 -14.95 -5.93 95.25
C ILE A 533 -15.55 -4.80 96.09
N SER A 534 -16.02 -5.15 97.28
CA SER A 534 -16.40 -4.22 98.35
C SER A 534 -15.24 -4.10 99.33
N THR A 535 -15.03 -2.93 99.93
CA THR A 535 -14.01 -2.70 100.97
C THR A 535 -14.34 -3.37 102.31
N VAL A 536 -15.53 -3.96 102.44
CA VAL A 536 -15.89 -4.87 103.52
C VAL A 536 -15.79 -6.28 102.93
N ASN A 537 -14.78 -7.06 103.36
CA ASN A 537 -14.32 -8.36 102.82
C ASN A 537 -15.41 -9.45 102.63
N LEU A 538 -16.36 -9.23 101.74
CA LEU A 538 -17.41 -10.18 101.35
C LEU A 538 -17.53 -10.15 99.82
N PRO A 539 -17.11 -11.22 99.11
CA PRO A 539 -17.21 -11.27 97.66
C PRO A 539 -18.68 -11.35 97.23
N ALA A 540 -19.14 -10.40 96.40
CA ALA A 540 -20.42 -10.48 95.72
C ALA A 540 -20.21 -11.05 94.31
N GLY A 541 -20.94 -12.12 93.97
CA GLY A 541 -20.84 -12.80 92.68
C GLY A 541 -21.84 -12.22 91.67
N GLY A 542 -21.38 -11.91 90.45
CA GLY A 542 -22.26 -11.53 89.35
C GLY A 542 -23.17 -12.68 88.90
N GLY A 543 -24.43 -12.39 88.60
CA GLY A 543 -25.41 -13.37 88.09
C GLY A 543 -25.37 -13.54 86.57
N THR A 544 -25.95 -14.62 86.06
CA THR A 544 -26.18 -14.85 84.62
C THR A 544 -27.63 -14.49 84.27
N GLN A 545 -28.00 -14.55 82.99
CA GLN A 545 -29.35 -14.22 82.51
C GLN A 545 -30.44 -15.16 83.06
N SER A 546 -30.04 -16.29 83.63
CA SER A 546 -30.92 -17.37 84.12
C SER A 546 -30.89 -17.54 85.64
N ALA A 547 -30.01 -16.82 86.35
CA ALA A 547 -29.81 -16.97 87.80
C ALA A 547 -29.24 -15.69 88.43
N GLY A 548 -29.85 -15.23 89.52
CA GLY A 548 -29.36 -14.04 90.25
C GLY A 548 -28.01 -14.29 90.93
N GLY A 549 -27.31 -13.20 91.23
CA GLY A 549 -26.01 -13.22 91.90
C GLY A 549 -26.10 -13.61 93.38
N ILE A 550 -24.95 -13.70 94.06
CA ILE A 550 -24.88 -13.95 95.50
C ILE A 550 -24.73 -12.62 96.23
N ASN A 551 -25.59 -12.37 97.23
CA ASN A 551 -25.47 -11.22 98.11
C ASN A 551 -24.32 -11.42 99.11
N GLY A 552 -23.41 -10.46 99.19
CA GLY A 552 -22.21 -10.55 100.03
C GLY A 552 -22.51 -10.61 101.54
N TYR A 553 -23.61 -10.03 102.01
CA TYR A 553 -23.85 -9.88 103.46
C TYR A 553 -24.45 -11.11 104.16
N ASP A 554 -25.14 -12.00 103.44
CA ASP A 554 -25.84 -13.15 104.02
C ASP A 554 -25.63 -14.47 103.27
N GLY A 555 -24.90 -14.46 102.14
CA GLY A 555 -24.65 -15.67 101.34
C GLY A 555 -25.91 -16.28 100.71
N SER A 556 -27.04 -15.57 100.76
CA SER A 556 -28.30 -16.05 100.21
C SER A 556 -28.27 -15.99 98.67
N PRO A 557 -28.71 -17.04 97.96
CA PRO A 557 -28.86 -16.97 96.50
C PRO A 557 -29.92 -15.92 96.17
N ALA A 558 -29.57 -14.88 95.38
CA ALA A 558 -30.58 -13.97 94.85
C ALA A 558 -31.38 -14.75 93.80
N GLY A 559 -32.65 -15.00 94.09
CA GLY A 559 -33.56 -15.66 93.16
C GLY A 559 -33.83 -14.80 91.93
N PHE A 560 -34.09 -15.45 90.81
CA PHE A 560 -34.70 -14.83 89.63
C PHE A 560 -36.10 -14.34 90.01
N GLY A 561 -36.25 -13.04 90.23
CA GLY A 561 -37.45 -12.44 90.81
C GLY A 561 -38.19 -11.53 89.83
N PHE A 562 -39.47 -11.82 89.62
CA PHE A 562 -40.43 -10.91 88.97
C PHE A 562 -41.33 -10.28 90.05
N GLY A 563 -41.21 -8.97 90.27
CA GLY A 563 -42.13 -8.18 91.12
C GLY A 563 -41.74 -8.06 92.59
N GLY A 564 -41.53 -6.81 93.04
CA GLY A 564 -41.34 -6.45 94.45
C GLY A 564 -42.63 -5.98 95.11
N SER A 565 -42.82 -6.32 96.39
CA SER A 565 -43.88 -5.80 97.26
C SER A 565 -43.79 -4.27 97.42
N PRO A 566 -44.89 -3.50 97.36
CA PRO A 566 -44.89 -2.07 97.64
C PRO A 566 -44.86 -1.73 99.14
N PHE A 567 -44.72 -2.70 100.05
CA PHE A 567 -44.70 -2.45 101.49
C PHE A 567 -43.55 -3.12 102.24
N SER A 568 -42.96 -2.30 103.13
CA SER A 568 -42.10 -2.60 104.28
C SER A 568 -40.58 -2.53 104.07
N ALA A 569 -40.00 -1.52 104.72
CA ALA A 569 -38.57 -1.28 104.88
C ALA A 569 -37.87 -2.47 105.54
N THR A 570 -37.13 -3.24 104.74
CA THR A 570 -36.03 -4.10 105.18
C THR A 570 -35.19 -4.49 103.95
N VAL A 571 -34.09 -3.75 103.74
CA VAL A 571 -32.80 -4.02 103.05
C VAL A 571 -32.65 -5.18 102.03
N SER A 572 -33.72 -5.58 101.36
CA SER A 572 -33.69 -6.56 100.27
C SER A 572 -33.58 -5.80 98.96
N GLY A 573 -32.34 -5.62 98.50
CA GLY A 573 -32.04 -5.14 97.15
C GLY A 573 -32.47 -6.19 96.14
N GLY A 574 -33.72 -6.10 95.67
CA GLY A 574 -34.20 -6.86 94.53
C GLY A 574 -33.50 -6.40 93.26
N GLY A 575 -33.05 -7.37 92.45
CA GLY A 575 -32.52 -7.10 91.11
C GLY A 575 -33.56 -6.35 90.28
N GLY A 576 -33.27 -5.10 89.95
CA GLY A 576 -34.10 -4.26 89.10
C GLY A 576 -34.02 -4.71 87.64
N GLY A 577 -34.69 -5.81 87.33
CA GLY A 577 -35.32 -6.02 86.03
C GLY A 577 -36.77 -5.54 86.09
N TRP A 578 -37.21 -4.84 85.04
CA TRP A 578 -38.59 -4.48 84.69
C TRP A 578 -39.54 -4.00 85.81
N TYR A 579 -39.77 -2.68 85.81
CA TYR A 579 -40.76 -1.91 86.60
C TYR A 579 -40.46 -1.75 88.10
N GLY A 580 -39.70 -0.71 88.44
CA GLY A 580 -39.51 -0.34 89.84
C GLY A 580 -38.48 0.77 90.04
N GLY A 581 -38.71 1.95 89.44
CA GLY A 581 -38.00 3.16 89.83
C GLY A 581 -38.53 3.67 91.18
N GLY A 582 -38.01 3.13 92.29
CA GLY A 582 -38.10 3.79 93.60
C GLY A 582 -37.00 4.84 93.71
N ASN A 583 -37.30 6.00 94.31
CA ASN A 583 -36.39 7.15 94.42
C ASN A 583 -35.01 6.77 94.98
N GLY A 584 -34.02 6.69 94.10
CA GLY A 584 -32.62 6.51 94.47
C GLY A 584 -31.80 5.79 93.40
N TRP A 585 -31.26 6.56 92.45
CA TRP A 585 -30.05 6.26 91.68
C TRP A 585 -29.92 4.84 91.09
N GLY A 586 -30.55 4.60 89.94
CA GLY A 586 -30.32 3.40 89.11
C GLY A 586 -30.64 3.66 87.63
N GLY A 587 -29.68 3.41 86.75
CA GLY A 587 -29.82 3.57 85.28
C GLY A 587 -30.51 2.36 84.65
N GLY A 588 -31.52 2.60 83.80
CA GLY A 588 -32.27 1.57 83.10
C GLY A 588 -31.53 1.04 81.86
N GLY A 589 -31.37 -0.28 81.77
CA GLY A 589 -30.95 -0.97 80.54
C GLY A 589 -32.15 -1.22 79.63
N GLY A 590 -32.03 -0.90 78.34
CA GLY A 590 -33.04 -1.26 77.35
C GLY A 590 -33.14 -2.78 77.21
N SER A 591 -34.36 -3.31 77.13
CA SER A 591 -34.62 -4.74 76.89
C SER A 591 -35.20 -4.93 75.50
N SER A 592 -34.84 -6.02 74.82
CA SER A 592 -35.45 -6.45 73.56
C SER A 592 -36.15 -7.81 73.75
N TYR A 593 -37.17 -8.09 72.94
CA TYR A 593 -38.03 -9.28 73.07
C TYR A 593 -38.23 -9.97 71.73
N THR A 594 -38.42 -11.29 71.75
CA THR A 594 -38.76 -12.11 70.58
C THR A 594 -39.92 -13.06 70.90
N ALA A 595 -40.68 -13.43 69.88
CA ALA A 595 -41.73 -14.44 70.01
C ALA A 595 -41.11 -15.84 70.15
N THR A 596 -41.76 -16.73 70.90
CA THR A 596 -41.30 -18.11 71.20
C THR A 596 -41.08 -18.99 69.97
N GLY A 597 -41.61 -18.65 68.80
CA GLY A 597 -41.45 -19.38 67.54
C GLY A 597 -40.44 -18.79 66.56
N ALA A 598 -39.76 -17.67 66.90
CA ALA A 598 -38.85 -17.00 65.98
C ALA A 598 -37.49 -17.73 65.93
N THR A 599 -37.05 -18.09 64.72
CA THR A 599 -35.70 -18.62 64.43
C THR A 599 -34.84 -17.52 63.81
N ASN A 600 -33.50 -17.62 63.91
CA ASN A 600 -32.55 -16.69 63.27
C ASN A 600 -32.62 -15.20 63.71
N VAL A 601 -32.98 -14.95 64.98
CA VAL A 601 -32.96 -13.58 65.55
C VAL A 601 -31.67 -13.36 66.34
N THR A 602 -30.98 -12.25 66.05
CA THR A 602 -29.82 -11.79 66.83
C THR A 602 -30.13 -10.48 67.53
N HIS A 603 -29.61 -10.34 68.76
CA HIS A 603 -29.79 -9.17 69.59
C HIS A 603 -28.43 -8.49 69.78
N GLU A 604 -28.34 -7.21 69.44
CA GLU A 604 -27.16 -6.39 69.74
C GLU A 604 -27.47 -5.47 70.94
N GLN A 605 -26.63 -5.52 71.97
CA GLN A 605 -26.79 -4.66 73.13
C GLN A 605 -26.35 -3.22 72.81
N GLY A 606 -27.27 -2.26 72.98
CA GLY A 606 -26.96 -0.84 72.83
C GLY A 606 -25.96 -0.35 73.88
N VAL A 607 -24.93 0.38 73.46
CA VAL A 607 -23.96 1.01 74.36
C VAL A 607 -24.52 2.35 74.86
N ARG A 608 -25.03 2.36 76.09
CA ARG A 608 -25.23 3.55 76.96
C ARG A 608 -26.17 4.69 76.51
N THR A 609 -26.99 4.53 75.49
CA THR A 609 -28.12 5.43 75.19
C THR A 609 -29.33 4.58 74.87
N GLY A 610 -30.53 4.93 75.37
CA GLY A 610 -31.75 4.10 75.38
C GLY A 610 -32.33 3.71 74.01
N HIS A 611 -31.54 3.03 73.18
CA HIS A 611 -31.87 2.51 71.87
C HIS A 611 -31.74 0.99 71.90
N GLY A 612 -32.81 0.28 71.50
CA GLY A 612 -32.78 -1.16 71.30
C GLY A 612 -32.77 -1.48 69.81
N ARG A 613 -31.86 -2.35 69.36
CA ARG A 613 -31.82 -2.86 67.98
C ARG A 613 -32.16 -4.34 67.96
N VAL A 614 -33.04 -4.74 67.04
CA VAL A 614 -33.34 -6.14 66.75
C VAL A 614 -33.07 -6.38 65.27
N VAL A 615 -32.26 -7.41 64.97
CA VAL A 615 -32.03 -7.87 63.60
C VAL A 615 -32.69 -9.23 63.43
N ILE A 616 -33.66 -9.30 62.52
CA ILE A 616 -34.38 -10.51 62.16
C ILE A 616 -33.88 -10.92 60.77
N THR A 617 -33.34 -12.13 60.65
CA THR A 617 -32.92 -12.70 59.37
C THR A 617 -33.83 -13.89 59.09
N TRP A 618 -34.36 -14.02 57.87
CA TRP A 618 -35.24 -15.13 57.48
C TRP A 618 -34.49 -16.22 56.73
#